data_AF-A0A9P5ZEN1-F1
#
_entry.id   AF-A0A9P5ZEN1-F1
#
_cell.length_a   1.000
_cell.length_b   1.000
_cell.length_c   1.000
_cell.angle_alpha   90.00
_cell.angle_beta   90.00
_cell.angle_gamma   90.00
#
_symmetry.space_group_name_H-M   'P 1'
#
loop_
_entity.id
_entity.type
_entity.pdbx_description
1 polymer ?
#
loop_
_entity_poly.entity_id
_entity_poly.type
_entity_poly.pdbx_seq_one_letter_code
_entity_poly.pdbx_strand_id
1 'polypeptide(L)'
;MTYLRRSATSGGGGASVTSIAQEKYSKLYRNLTDKQKLDVRTVQQHQHKWTNDHSNERVFAVKCVQEVIVSSINRDAAPCSMCQSLQKDPNFQKALSVPLPKETDYIYLNQQYRGQAISQIYARSIGIKDLVETSDAKNTPCIKYAQGVLSGKFKDFGVFTGLVEAMVTKVDKLGRGVGMQNFQYAPAWDEFCRLILIHSLRAYQAMDEHLAIRSSRNFRLKEAREPRFSAVINERTFQLAAKWLDALDYSGPLGLSCDDTKLHASLHLYWDGVEQAYFLIGGTDGPIRVADPEQISNELRSGTTEKALKVHLWSVTVPLPGVTPIILAVRAISSEMSAEQLLVLLKMILDGLIKQGCKVISYACDGTEVERSVQRKFTSECVNHGDYLTTTIPHPDGGEDLTIITPRYKNQLIVMIQDSKHTLKTLHNNAFTGAKLMVIGNHTFSYQDFHMLALHPGSPMYHRDVEKLDQQDNNAAARMFAADTLDFAARHFHNKIELIIFLFVFGELIDAYQHRSITHNERLLLVLRARYFLDAWEKYLTLTKHKLAQHFLSREAVDILHYIINGFIGLIVVHHDHLDDAFPLLPWLHSTEACEHVFGEARCVVKDFTMLDFLHMVPKLQVRIR
;
A
#
# COMPACT_ATOMS: atom_id res chain seq x y z
N MET A 1 -9.71 -53.99 37.71
CA MET A 1 -10.39 -55.30 37.52
C MET A 1 -10.63 -55.56 36.01
N THR A 2 -10.11 -56.64 35.39
CA THR A 2 -10.14 -56.88 33.91
C THR A 2 -11.55 -56.86 33.30
N TYR A 3 -12.56 -57.29 34.06
CA TYR A 3 -13.96 -57.33 33.63
C TYR A 3 -14.55 -55.94 33.33
N LEU A 4 -14.31 -54.94 34.17
CA LEU A 4 -14.85 -53.58 33.99
C LEU A 4 -14.19 -52.85 32.82
N ARG A 5 -12.92 -53.15 32.53
CA ARG A 5 -12.22 -52.63 31.34
C ARG A 5 -12.77 -53.21 30.02
N ARG A 6 -13.39 -54.39 30.08
CA ARG A 6 -13.95 -55.08 28.92
C ARG A 6 -15.44 -54.78 28.69
N SER A 7 -16.23 -54.71 29.76
CA SER A 7 -17.70 -54.70 29.68
C SER A 7 -18.28 -53.31 29.95
N ALA A 8 -18.69 -52.57 28.93
CA ALA A 8 -19.31 -51.26 29.09
C ALA A 8 -20.79 -51.30 29.57
N THR A 9 -21.28 -52.46 30.00
CA THR A 9 -22.64 -52.63 30.52
C THR A 9 -22.77 -52.15 31.97
N SER A 10 -23.96 -51.69 32.34
CA SER A 10 -24.30 -51.22 33.69
C SER A 10 -24.44 -52.34 34.72
N GLY A 11 -24.49 -53.61 34.29
CA GLY A 11 -24.61 -54.77 35.17
C GLY A 11 -24.71 -56.08 34.38
N GLY A 12 -25.08 -57.17 35.05
CA GLY A 12 -25.26 -58.48 34.43
C GLY A 12 -25.94 -59.51 35.32
N GLY A 13 -26.08 -60.73 34.79
CA GLY A 13 -26.66 -61.88 35.51
C GLY A 13 -28.14 -62.15 35.27
N GLY A 14 -28.81 -61.33 34.44
CA GLY A 14 -30.18 -61.56 33.99
C GLY A 14 -30.31 -62.64 32.91
N ALA A 15 -31.53 -63.12 32.67
CA ALA A 15 -31.78 -64.13 31.64
C ALA A 15 -31.45 -63.60 30.23
N SER A 16 -31.28 -64.49 29.25
CA SER A 16 -30.99 -64.06 27.89
C SER A 16 -32.16 -63.29 27.28
N VAL A 17 -31.90 -62.29 26.45
CA VAL A 17 -32.99 -61.57 25.74
C VAL A 17 -33.85 -62.51 24.88
N THR A 18 -33.27 -63.61 24.41
CA THR A 18 -33.96 -64.65 23.65
C THR A 18 -34.94 -65.44 24.50
N SER A 19 -34.56 -65.82 25.73
CA SER A 19 -35.45 -66.52 26.66
C SER A 19 -36.58 -65.61 27.14
N ILE A 20 -36.28 -64.34 27.45
CA ILE A 20 -37.30 -63.36 27.87
C ILE A 20 -38.28 -63.05 26.71
N ALA A 21 -37.77 -62.93 25.48
CA ALA A 21 -38.62 -62.73 24.30
C ALA A 21 -39.56 -63.93 24.06
N GLN A 22 -39.05 -65.15 24.23
CA GLN A 22 -39.83 -66.36 24.07
C GLN A 22 -40.88 -66.49 25.17
N GLU A 23 -40.53 -66.17 26.42
CA GLU A 23 -41.44 -66.24 27.57
C GLU A 23 -42.55 -65.17 27.50
N LYS A 24 -42.20 -63.94 27.13
CA LYS A 24 -43.11 -62.79 27.19
C LYS A 24 -43.96 -62.60 25.92
N TYR A 25 -43.44 -63.01 24.77
CA TYR A 25 -44.08 -62.74 23.47
C TYR A 25 -44.17 -63.97 22.55
N SER A 26 -43.69 -65.14 22.97
CA SER A 26 -43.66 -66.38 22.17
C SER A 26 -43.01 -66.21 20.78
N LYS A 27 -42.07 -65.27 20.66
CA LYS A 27 -41.38 -64.92 19.41
C LYS A 27 -39.88 -64.83 19.63
N LEU A 28 -39.11 -65.15 18.58
CA LEU A 28 -37.68 -64.89 18.56
C LEU A 28 -37.41 -63.38 18.71
N TYR A 29 -36.41 -63.01 19.52
CA TYR A 29 -36.06 -61.61 19.79
C TYR A 29 -35.89 -60.76 18.52
N ARG A 30 -35.32 -61.34 17.45
CA ARG A 30 -35.13 -60.67 16.14
C ARG A 30 -36.46 -60.23 15.49
N ASN A 31 -37.55 -60.96 15.74
CA ASN A 31 -38.88 -60.76 15.16
C ASN A 31 -39.78 -59.84 16.00
N LEU A 32 -39.26 -59.29 17.11
CA LEU A 32 -39.99 -58.32 17.94
C LEU A 32 -39.91 -56.90 17.34
N THR A 33 -40.95 -56.10 17.56
CA THR A 33 -40.93 -54.66 17.26
C THR A 33 -39.96 -53.93 18.19
N ASP A 34 -39.53 -52.72 17.84
CA ASP A 34 -38.57 -51.98 18.68
C ASP A 34 -39.09 -51.69 20.09
N LYS A 35 -40.41 -51.46 20.22
CA LYS A 35 -41.07 -51.29 21.53
C LYS A 35 -41.04 -52.58 22.36
N GLN A 36 -41.25 -53.74 21.73
CA GLN A 36 -41.16 -55.05 22.39
C GLN A 36 -39.72 -55.43 22.73
N LYS A 37 -38.76 -55.08 21.86
CA LYS A 37 -37.32 -55.26 22.12
C LYS A 37 -36.87 -54.41 23.29
N LEU A 38 -37.37 -53.19 23.42
CA LEU A 38 -37.10 -52.30 24.55
C LEU A 38 -37.66 -52.90 25.85
N ASP A 39 -38.91 -53.36 25.84
CA ASP A 39 -39.54 -53.98 27.01
C ASP A 39 -38.79 -55.24 27.47
N VAL A 40 -38.37 -56.11 26.55
CA VAL A 40 -37.51 -57.28 26.86
C VAL A 40 -36.18 -56.87 27.49
N ARG A 41 -35.54 -55.80 27.01
CA ARG A 41 -34.30 -55.28 27.59
C ARG A 41 -34.52 -54.72 29.00
N THR A 42 -35.63 -54.01 29.23
CA THR A 42 -35.98 -53.50 30.57
C THR A 42 -36.18 -54.65 31.56
N VAL A 43 -36.90 -55.70 31.15
CA VAL A 43 -37.07 -56.90 31.99
C VAL A 43 -35.73 -57.57 32.26
N GLN A 44 -34.87 -57.71 31.24
CA GLN A 44 -33.52 -58.25 31.41
C GLN A 44 -32.72 -57.45 32.44
N GLN A 45 -32.78 -56.13 32.36
CA GLN A 45 -32.06 -55.23 33.26
C GLN A 45 -32.56 -55.35 34.70
N HIS A 46 -33.88 -55.51 34.91
CA HIS A 46 -34.45 -55.75 36.24
C HIS A 46 -34.07 -57.12 36.82
N GLN A 47 -33.68 -58.08 35.98
CA GLN A 47 -33.19 -59.39 36.42
C GLN A 47 -31.68 -59.42 36.68
N HIS A 48 -30.97 -58.29 36.59
CA HIS A 48 -29.55 -58.24 36.90
C HIS A 48 -29.30 -58.67 38.35
N LYS A 49 -28.20 -59.41 38.54
CA LYS A 49 -27.71 -59.84 39.84
C LYS A 49 -26.62 -58.93 40.38
N TRP A 50 -25.89 -58.24 39.49
CA TRP A 50 -24.87 -57.26 39.85
C TRP A 50 -24.93 -56.00 38.98
N THR A 51 -24.43 -54.90 39.53
CA THR A 51 -24.24 -53.61 38.88
C THR A 51 -22.77 -53.24 38.84
N ASN A 52 -22.39 -52.51 37.79
CA ASN A 52 -21.02 -52.09 37.53
C ASN A 52 -20.88 -50.59 37.77
N ASP A 53 -19.97 -50.22 38.66
CA ASP A 53 -19.51 -48.84 38.84
C ASP A 53 -18.16 -48.70 38.15
N HIS A 54 -18.21 -48.21 36.92
CA HIS A 54 -17.03 -48.00 36.08
C HIS A 54 -16.14 -46.86 36.60
N SER A 55 -16.71 -45.87 37.28
CA SER A 55 -15.97 -44.70 37.78
C SER A 55 -15.03 -45.07 38.92
N ASN A 56 -15.45 -45.97 39.80
CA ASN A 56 -14.67 -46.40 40.97
C ASN A 56 -14.04 -47.80 40.81
N GLU A 57 -14.12 -48.40 39.63
CA GLU A 57 -13.72 -49.79 39.34
C GLU A 57 -14.33 -50.84 40.29
N ARG A 58 -15.62 -50.71 40.65
CA ARG A 58 -16.31 -51.59 41.63
C ARG A 58 -17.48 -52.35 40.99
N VAL A 59 -17.75 -53.54 41.52
CA VAL A 59 -18.94 -54.33 41.17
C VAL A 59 -19.72 -54.59 42.45
N PHE A 60 -21.02 -54.33 42.42
CA PHE A 60 -21.92 -54.54 43.55
C PHE A 60 -22.98 -55.58 43.21
N ALA A 61 -23.41 -56.38 44.18
CA ALA A 61 -24.67 -57.10 44.06
C ALA A 61 -25.82 -56.10 43.99
N VAL A 62 -26.84 -56.39 43.17
CA VAL A 62 -28.06 -55.54 43.12
C VAL A 62 -28.71 -55.43 44.50
N LYS A 63 -28.58 -56.50 45.32
CA LYS A 63 -29.04 -56.55 46.71
C LYS A 63 -27.93 -56.24 47.73
N CYS A 64 -26.97 -55.37 47.38
CA CYS A 64 -25.92 -54.94 48.29
C CYS A 64 -26.53 -54.33 49.56
N VAL A 65 -26.01 -54.71 50.73
CA VAL A 65 -26.48 -54.18 52.04
C VAL A 65 -25.99 -52.75 52.29
N GLN A 66 -25.08 -52.24 51.45
CA GLN A 66 -24.48 -50.89 51.45
C GLN A 66 -23.59 -50.59 52.66
N GLU A 67 -23.98 -51.05 53.84
CA GLU A 67 -23.25 -50.90 55.09
C GLU A 67 -22.66 -52.24 55.54
N VAL A 68 -21.45 -52.19 56.10
CA VAL A 68 -20.76 -53.34 56.66
C VAL A 68 -20.11 -52.94 57.98
N ILE A 69 -20.23 -53.80 58.98
CA ILE A 69 -19.62 -53.57 60.29
C ILE A 69 -18.15 -53.93 60.21
N VAL A 70 -17.27 -52.96 60.46
CA VAL A 70 -15.81 -53.15 60.46
C VAL A 70 -15.31 -53.14 61.89
N SER A 71 -14.48 -54.12 62.25
CA SER A 71 -13.94 -54.29 63.60
C SER A 71 -12.84 -53.27 63.97
N SER A 72 -12.34 -52.50 63.00
CA SER A 72 -11.35 -51.45 63.20
C SER A 72 -11.39 -50.47 62.02
N ILE A 73 -11.21 -49.17 62.30
CA ILE A 73 -11.20 -48.08 61.30
C ILE A 73 -10.06 -48.25 60.28
N ASN A 74 -8.99 -48.98 60.64
CA ASN A 74 -7.79 -49.14 59.81
C ASN A 74 -7.76 -50.44 58.99
N ARG A 75 -8.85 -51.22 58.93
CA ARG A 75 -8.95 -52.39 58.04
C ARG A 75 -9.90 -52.10 56.90
N ASP A 76 -9.50 -52.50 55.69
CA ASP A 76 -10.40 -52.51 54.53
C ASP A 76 -11.65 -53.32 54.85
N ALA A 77 -12.80 -52.68 54.65
CA ALA A 77 -14.08 -53.31 54.90
C ALA A 77 -14.27 -54.48 53.91
N ALA A 78 -14.48 -55.69 54.42
CA ALA A 78 -14.83 -56.82 53.58
C ALA A 78 -16.17 -56.54 52.86
N PRO A 79 -16.35 -57.01 51.62
CA PRO A 79 -17.63 -56.88 50.92
C PRO A 79 -18.77 -57.48 51.75
N CYS A 80 -19.96 -56.88 51.70
CA CYS A 80 -21.13 -57.46 52.37
C CYS A 80 -21.40 -58.90 51.86
N SER A 81 -22.09 -59.71 52.66
CA SER A 81 -22.38 -61.12 52.34
C SER A 81 -22.99 -61.30 50.94
N MET A 82 -23.86 -60.38 50.52
CA MET A 82 -24.48 -60.39 49.19
C MET A 82 -23.46 -60.12 48.07
N CYS A 83 -22.57 -59.14 48.23
CA CYS A 83 -21.50 -58.88 47.26
C CYS A 83 -20.46 -60.01 47.25
N GLN A 84 -20.16 -60.61 48.41
CA GLN A 84 -19.25 -61.74 48.51
C GLN A 84 -19.84 -62.99 47.83
N SER A 85 -21.15 -63.21 47.92
CA SER A 85 -21.81 -64.33 47.24
C SER A 85 -21.73 -64.26 45.71
N LEU A 86 -21.55 -63.07 45.11
CA LEU A 86 -21.35 -62.96 43.67
C LEU A 86 -20.10 -63.69 43.21
N GLN A 87 -19.04 -63.76 44.02
CA GLN A 87 -17.84 -64.52 43.68
C GLN A 87 -18.13 -66.02 43.52
N LYS A 88 -19.23 -66.52 44.08
CA LYS A 88 -19.68 -67.91 43.92
C LYS A 88 -20.75 -68.07 42.83
N ASP A 89 -21.23 -66.98 42.22
CA ASP A 89 -22.23 -67.05 41.13
C ASP A 89 -21.55 -67.55 39.83
N PRO A 90 -22.01 -68.67 39.24
CA PRO A 90 -21.40 -69.24 38.04
C PRO A 90 -21.41 -68.30 36.83
N ASN A 91 -22.43 -67.45 36.69
CA ASN A 91 -22.52 -66.50 35.58
C ASN A 91 -21.55 -65.34 35.78
N PHE A 92 -21.35 -64.92 37.04
CA PHE A 92 -20.36 -63.90 37.35
C PHE A 92 -18.93 -64.42 37.12
N GLN A 93 -18.61 -65.64 37.55
CA GLN A 93 -17.32 -66.28 37.27
C GLN A 93 -17.05 -66.41 35.76
N LYS A 94 -18.06 -66.83 34.99
CA LYS A 94 -17.96 -66.88 33.52
C LYS A 94 -17.69 -65.49 32.94
N ALA A 95 -18.35 -64.45 33.45
CA ALA A 95 -18.10 -63.07 33.01
C ALA A 95 -16.68 -62.58 33.34
N LEU A 96 -16.10 -62.97 34.47
CA LEU A 96 -14.73 -62.63 34.85
C LEU A 96 -13.68 -63.34 33.97
N SER A 97 -13.96 -64.59 33.55
CA SER A 97 -13.02 -65.42 32.79
C SER A 97 -12.78 -65.02 31.32
N VAL A 98 -13.61 -64.14 30.75
CA VAL A 98 -13.48 -63.75 29.35
C VAL A 98 -12.29 -62.77 29.15
N PRO A 99 -11.35 -63.02 28.23
CA PRO A 99 -10.19 -62.17 28.03
C PRO A 99 -10.55 -60.81 27.42
N LEU A 100 -9.65 -59.84 27.54
CA LEU A 100 -9.75 -58.56 26.83
C LEU A 100 -9.60 -58.80 25.30
N PRO A 101 -10.49 -58.21 24.46
CA PRO A 101 -10.31 -58.20 23.01
C PRO A 101 -9.01 -57.48 22.60
N LYS A 102 -8.47 -57.82 21.43
CA LYS A 102 -7.37 -57.05 20.81
C LYS A 102 -7.91 -55.69 20.34
N GLU A 103 -7.06 -54.66 20.26
CA GLU A 103 -7.47 -53.30 19.85
C GLU A 103 -8.20 -53.28 18.49
N THR A 104 -7.78 -54.13 17.56
CA THR A 104 -8.40 -54.28 16.22
C THR A 104 -9.82 -54.84 16.25
N ASP A 105 -10.20 -55.56 17.31
CA ASP A 105 -11.46 -56.31 17.38
C ASP A 105 -12.58 -55.51 18.06
N TYR A 106 -12.26 -54.36 18.66
CA TYR A 106 -13.24 -53.49 19.33
C TYR A 106 -14.34 -53.01 18.38
N ILE A 107 -14.08 -52.94 17.07
CA ILE A 107 -15.06 -52.54 16.05
C ILE A 107 -16.21 -53.54 15.88
N TYR A 108 -16.01 -54.82 16.23
CA TYR A 108 -17.00 -55.89 16.07
C TYR A 108 -17.86 -56.13 17.33
N LEU A 109 -17.61 -55.40 18.43
CA LEU A 109 -18.42 -55.49 19.65
C LEU A 109 -19.87 -55.07 19.37
N ASN A 110 -20.85 -55.84 19.81
CA ASN A 110 -22.26 -55.50 19.59
C ASN A 110 -22.61 -54.13 20.20
N GLN A 111 -23.13 -53.22 19.37
CA GLN A 111 -23.46 -51.84 19.72
C GLN A 111 -24.45 -51.74 20.90
N GLN A 112 -25.30 -52.74 21.11
CA GLN A 112 -26.25 -52.80 22.23
C GLN A 112 -25.58 -52.81 23.61
N TYR A 113 -24.34 -53.31 23.70
CA TYR A 113 -23.58 -53.40 24.95
C TYR A 113 -22.48 -52.34 25.06
N ARG A 114 -22.43 -51.39 24.12
CA ARG A 114 -21.61 -50.19 24.20
C ARG A 114 -22.45 -49.09 24.83
N GLY A 115 -21.92 -48.35 25.80
CA GLY A 115 -22.59 -47.14 26.28
C GLY A 115 -22.73 -46.15 25.11
N GLN A 116 -23.93 -45.96 24.58
CA GLN A 116 -24.18 -45.06 23.43
C GLN A 116 -23.71 -43.63 23.73
N ALA A 117 -23.93 -43.14 24.95
CA ALA A 117 -23.46 -41.83 25.38
C ALA A 117 -21.93 -41.70 25.36
N ILE A 118 -21.21 -42.72 25.87
CA ILE A 118 -19.73 -42.72 25.90
C ILE A 118 -19.15 -42.83 24.49
N SER A 119 -19.78 -43.64 23.63
CA SER A 119 -19.38 -43.82 22.24
C SER A 119 -19.56 -42.54 21.41
N GLN A 120 -20.64 -41.78 21.65
CA GLN A 120 -20.88 -40.48 21.03
C GLN A 120 -19.88 -39.41 21.52
N ILE A 121 -19.45 -39.45 22.78
CA ILE A 121 -18.40 -38.59 23.32
C ILE A 121 -17.04 -38.90 22.64
N TYR A 122 -16.73 -40.18 22.42
CA TYR A 122 -15.50 -40.63 21.74
C TYR A 122 -15.49 -40.39 20.22
N ALA A 123 -16.66 -40.51 19.57
CA ALA A 123 -16.82 -40.23 18.14
C ALA A 123 -16.67 -38.73 17.82
N ARG A 124 -16.94 -37.83 18.78
CA ARG A 124 -16.58 -36.41 18.68
C ARG A 124 -15.06 -36.16 18.68
N SER A 125 -14.23 -37.17 18.95
CA SER A 125 -12.79 -37.02 19.24
C SER A 125 -11.84 -37.70 18.24
N ILE A 126 -12.32 -38.30 17.14
CA ILE A 126 -11.44 -38.87 16.10
C ILE A 126 -10.65 -37.72 15.43
N GLY A 127 -9.32 -37.77 15.54
CA GLY A 127 -8.38 -36.72 15.10
C GLY A 127 -8.00 -35.69 16.18
N ILE A 128 -8.75 -35.60 17.28
CA ILE A 128 -8.49 -34.68 18.40
C ILE A 128 -7.67 -35.36 19.52
N LYS A 129 -7.69 -36.70 19.59
CA LYS A 129 -6.94 -37.47 20.60
C LYS A 129 -5.47 -37.05 20.68
N ASP A 130 -4.78 -37.02 19.54
CA ASP A 130 -3.37 -36.64 19.48
C ASP A 130 -3.13 -35.15 19.80
N LEU A 131 -4.14 -34.30 19.57
CA LEU A 131 -4.13 -32.88 19.97
C LEU A 131 -4.47 -32.67 21.46
N VAL A 132 -4.96 -33.65 22.21
CA VAL A 132 -5.37 -33.45 23.62
C VAL A 132 -4.55 -34.30 24.58
N GLU A 133 -4.11 -35.48 24.17
CA GLU A 133 -3.44 -36.46 25.03
C GLU A 133 -1.91 -36.40 24.96
N THR A 134 -1.32 -35.63 24.03
CA THR A 134 0.13 -35.43 23.97
C THR A 134 0.57 -34.55 25.16
N SER A 135 1.57 -35.00 25.92
CA SER A 135 2.20 -34.20 26.98
C SER A 135 2.78 -32.92 26.36
N ASP A 136 2.23 -31.75 26.76
CA ASP A 136 2.48 -30.41 26.20
C ASP A 136 1.66 -29.97 24.97
N ALA A 137 0.60 -30.71 24.62
CA ALA A 137 -0.30 -30.38 23.51
C ALA A 137 -0.79 -28.90 23.51
N LYS A 138 -1.17 -28.36 24.68
CA LYS A 138 -1.66 -26.97 24.83
C LYS A 138 -0.65 -25.91 24.41
N ASN A 139 0.64 -26.21 24.43
CA ASN A 139 1.67 -25.25 24.02
C ASN A 139 2.06 -25.34 22.54
N THR A 140 1.57 -26.35 21.83
CA THR A 140 1.89 -26.50 20.40
C THR A 140 1.33 -25.33 19.58
N PRO A 141 2.06 -24.86 18.56
CA PRO A 141 1.59 -23.80 17.67
C PRO A 141 0.24 -24.12 17.02
N CYS A 142 -0.04 -25.38 16.68
CA CYS A 142 -1.28 -25.81 16.05
C CYS A 142 -2.51 -25.55 16.95
N ILE A 143 -2.42 -25.87 18.25
CA ILE A 143 -3.52 -25.65 19.19
C ILE A 143 -3.66 -24.17 19.52
N LYS A 144 -2.55 -23.46 19.71
CA LYS A 144 -2.56 -22.00 19.92
C LYS A 144 -3.17 -21.28 18.72
N TYR A 145 -2.84 -21.70 17.50
CA TYR A 145 -3.43 -21.18 16.28
C TYR A 145 -4.93 -21.46 16.23
N ALA A 146 -5.38 -22.71 16.41
CA ALA A 146 -6.80 -23.05 16.40
C ALA A 146 -7.60 -22.30 17.47
N GLN A 147 -7.11 -22.24 18.71
CA GLN A 147 -7.72 -21.44 19.78
C GLN A 147 -7.75 -19.95 19.44
N GLY A 148 -6.67 -19.43 18.85
CA GLY A 148 -6.58 -18.05 18.39
C GLY A 148 -7.59 -17.74 17.28
N VAL A 149 -7.77 -18.63 16.31
CA VAL A 149 -8.76 -18.49 15.25
C VAL A 149 -10.18 -18.50 15.82
N LEU A 150 -10.50 -19.45 16.69
CA LEU A 150 -11.82 -19.54 17.34
C LEU A 150 -12.12 -18.36 18.26
N SER A 151 -11.10 -17.79 18.90
CA SER A 151 -11.23 -16.57 19.72
C SER A 151 -11.10 -15.27 18.92
N GLY A 152 -10.98 -15.34 17.58
CA GLY A 152 -10.90 -14.18 16.71
C GLY A 152 -9.56 -13.42 16.73
N LYS A 153 -8.52 -13.93 17.40
CA LYS A 153 -7.21 -13.28 17.53
C LYS A 153 -6.47 -13.08 16.20
N PHE A 154 -6.80 -13.87 15.17
CA PHE A 154 -6.19 -13.77 13.85
C PHE A 154 -7.06 -13.04 12.82
N LYS A 155 -8.16 -12.41 13.22
CA LYS A 155 -9.12 -11.78 12.29
C LYS A 155 -8.46 -10.70 11.41
N ASP A 156 -7.53 -9.93 11.99
CA ASP A 156 -6.86 -8.83 11.29
C ASP A 156 -5.59 -9.29 10.53
N PHE A 157 -5.21 -10.56 10.65
CA PHE A 157 -4.00 -11.12 10.02
C PHE A 157 -4.33 -11.81 8.68
N GLY A 158 -5.05 -11.10 7.81
CA GLY A 158 -5.61 -11.66 6.55
C GLY A 158 -4.59 -12.32 5.62
N VAL A 159 -3.36 -11.80 5.56
CA VAL A 159 -2.27 -12.38 4.75
C VAL A 159 -1.85 -13.74 5.30
N PHE A 160 -1.67 -13.84 6.62
CA PHE A 160 -1.25 -15.09 7.28
C PHE A 160 -2.34 -16.14 7.24
N THR A 161 -3.59 -15.77 7.57
CA THR A 161 -4.73 -16.70 7.51
C THR A 161 -4.96 -17.19 6.08
N GLY A 162 -4.86 -16.30 5.09
CA GLY A 162 -4.93 -16.65 3.67
C GLY A 162 -3.81 -17.57 3.19
N LEU A 163 -2.58 -17.37 3.68
CA LEU A 163 -1.45 -18.29 3.44
C LEU A 163 -1.75 -19.68 4.00
N VAL A 164 -2.22 -19.77 5.25
CA VAL A 164 -2.56 -21.04 5.89
C VAL A 164 -3.67 -21.75 5.10
N GLU A 165 -4.72 -21.04 4.71
CA GLU A 165 -5.81 -21.56 3.88
C GLU A 165 -5.30 -22.12 2.55
N ALA A 166 -4.43 -21.38 1.85
CA ALA A 166 -3.83 -21.82 0.61
C ALA A 166 -2.97 -23.07 0.79
N MET A 167 -2.16 -23.14 1.85
CA MET A 167 -1.32 -24.31 2.12
C MET A 167 -2.15 -25.55 2.49
N VAL A 168 -3.14 -25.41 3.38
CA VAL A 168 -4.04 -26.51 3.76
C VAL A 168 -4.80 -27.04 2.55
N THR A 169 -5.32 -26.14 1.71
CA THR A 169 -6.04 -26.52 0.47
C THR A 169 -5.13 -27.22 -0.53
N LYS A 170 -3.87 -26.79 -0.68
CA LYS A 170 -2.87 -27.45 -1.53
C LYS A 170 -2.60 -28.88 -1.05
N VAL A 171 -2.41 -29.09 0.25
CA VAL A 171 -2.17 -30.42 0.83
C VAL A 171 -3.39 -31.34 0.70
N ASP A 172 -4.59 -30.83 0.97
CA ASP A 172 -5.84 -31.60 0.79
C ASP A 172 -6.04 -32.06 -0.66
N LYS A 173 -5.82 -31.16 -1.64
CA LYS A 173 -5.92 -31.50 -3.06
C LYS A 173 -4.91 -32.58 -3.46
N LEU A 174 -3.66 -32.48 -3.01
CA LEU A 174 -2.64 -33.49 -3.24
C LEU A 174 -3.03 -34.84 -2.62
N GLY A 175 -3.57 -34.83 -1.40
CA GLY A 175 -4.06 -36.04 -0.73
C GLY A 175 -5.21 -36.73 -1.46
N ARG A 176 -6.05 -35.95 -2.17
CA ARG A 176 -7.12 -36.45 -3.04
C ARG A 176 -6.66 -36.82 -4.44
N GLY A 177 -5.39 -36.59 -4.80
CA GLY A 177 -4.86 -36.84 -6.14
C GLY A 177 -5.44 -35.93 -7.23
N VAL A 178 -6.01 -34.77 -6.86
CA VAL A 178 -6.60 -33.81 -7.81
C VAL A 178 -5.62 -32.67 -8.13
N GLY A 179 -5.66 -32.19 -9.37
CA GLY A 179 -4.82 -31.09 -9.82
C GLY A 179 -5.16 -29.75 -9.16
N MET A 180 -4.28 -28.77 -9.34
CA MET A 180 -4.45 -27.40 -8.81
C MET A 180 -5.39 -26.53 -9.67
N GLN A 181 -6.23 -27.13 -10.53
CA GLN A 181 -7.21 -26.37 -11.32
C GLN A 181 -8.21 -25.66 -10.41
N ASN A 182 -8.65 -24.46 -10.81
CA ASN A 182 -9.60 -23.61 -10.08
C ASN A 182 -9.23 -23.37 -8.61
N PHE A 183 -7.93 -23.28 -8.31
CA PHE A 183 -7.46 -22.94 -6.97
C PHE A 183 -7.86 -21.49 -6.62
N GLN A 184 -8.58 -21.33 -5.52
CA GLN A 184 -8.99 -20.03 -5.00
C GLN A 184 -7.98 -19.55 -3.96
N TYR A 185 -7.65 -18.27 -4.02
CA TYR A 185 -6.71 -17.64 -3.09
C TYR A 185 -7.48 -16.58 -2.30
N ALA A 186 -7.23 -16.51 -1.00
CA ALA A 186 -7.76 -15.43 -0.17
C ALA A 186 -7.29 -14.07 -0.71
N PRO A 187 -8.15 -13.04 -0.80
CA PRO A 187 -7.80 -11.77 -1.44
C PRO A 187 -6.55 -11.09 -0.85
N ALA A 188 -6.41 -11.06 0.47
CA ALA A 188 -5.24 -10.46 1.13
C ALA A 188 -3.92 -11.18 0.80
N TRP A 189 -3.96 -12.52 0.69
CA TRP A 189 -2.81 -13.33 0.29
C TRP A 189 -2.46 -13.16 -1.19
N ASP A 190 -3.47 -13.16 -2.07
CA ASP A 190 -3.29 -12.95 -3.52
C ASP A 190 -2.69 -11.57 -3.80
N GLU A 191 -3.14 -10.53 -3.10
CA GLU A 191 -2.61 -9.17 -3.23
C GLU A 191 -1.18 -9.05 -2.67
N PHE A 192 -0.90 -9.62 -1.50
CA PHE A 192 0.47 -9.66 -0.96
C PHE A 192 1.45 -10.34 -1.94
N CYS A 193 1.05 -11.47 -2.52
CA CYS A 193 1.81 -12.16 -3.56
C CYS A 193 2.02 -11.26 -4.80
N ARG A 194 1.00 -10.54 -5.24
CA ARG A 194 1.08 -9.57 -6.34
C ARG A 194 2.11 -8.47 -6.04
N LEU A 195 2.09 -7.90 -4.84
CA LEU A 195 3.04 -6.87 -4.42
C LEU A 195 4.47 -7.37 -4.48
N ILE A 196 4.75 -8.57 -3.93
CA ILE A 196 6.09 -9.17 -4.00
C ILE A 196 6.52 -9.41 -5.46
N LEU A 197 5.62 -9.90 -6.31
CA LEU A 197 5.90 -10.09 -7.73
C LEU A 197 6.32 -8.79 -8.42
N ILE A 198 5.66 -7.67 -8.08
CA ILE A 198 5.96 -6.34 -8.63
C ILE A 198 7.31 -5.82 -8.11
N HIS A 199 7.61 -6.00 -6.83
CA HIS A 199 8.89 -5.56 -6.25
C HIS A 199 10.08 -6.42 -6.71
N SER A 200 9.93 -7.74 -6.74
CA SER A 200 11.00 -8.67 -7.10
C SER A 200 10.46 -10.00 -7.60
N LEU A 201 10.58 -10.21 -8.92
CA LEU A 201 10.30 -11.51 -9.54
C LEU A 201 11.15 -12.64 -8.94
N ARG A 202 12.40 -12.35 -8.58
CA ARG A 202 13.31 -13.36 -7.99
C ARG A 202 12.83 -13.81 -6.62
N ALA A 203 12.41 -12.87 -5.76
CA ALA A 203 11.84 -13.21 -4.46
C ALA A 203 10.54 -14.00 -4.63
N TYR A 204 9.71 -13.60 -5.59
CA TYR A 204 8.47 -14.30 -5.92
C TYR A 204 8.70 -15.75 -6.35
N GLN A 205 9.68 -15.99 -7.23
CA GLN A 205 10.03 -17.34 -7.69
C GLN A 205 10.53 -18.22 -6.54
N ALA A 206 11.35 -17.68 -5.64
CA ALA A 206 11.79 -18.42 -4.45
C ALA A 206 10.62 -18.77 -3.52
N MET A 207 9.61 -17.91 -3.42
CA MET A 207 8.39 -18.23 -2.66
C MET A 207 7.53 -19.30 -3.35
N ASP A 208 7.46 -19.32 -4.69
CA ASP A 208 6.67 -20.28 -5.47
C ASP A 208 7.11 -21.73 -5.24
N GLU A 209 8.39 -21.93 -4.93
CA GLU A 209 8.96 -23.23 -4.61
C GLU A 209 8.41 -23.81 -3.29
N HIS A 210 8.06 -22.96 -2.33
CA HIS A 210 7.70 -23.38 -0.97
C HIS A 210 6.23 -23.17 -0.62
N LEU A 211 5.58 -22.17 -1.21
CA LEU A 211 4.25 -21.73 -0.82
C LEU A 211 3.20 -22.06 -1.88
N ALA A 212 1.93 -22.03 -1.47
CA ALA A 212 0.80 -22.12 -2.38
C ALA A 212 0.49 -20.72 -2.90
N ILE A 213 1.11 -20.32 -4.00
CA ILE A 213 0.91 -19.02 -4.63
C ILE A 213 0.50 -19.15 -6.09
N ARG A 214 -0.07 -18.07 -6.63
CA ARG A 214 -0.53 -18.01 -8.01
C ARG A 214 0.66 -17.89 -8.97
N SER A 215 0.70 -18.64 -10.06
CA SER A 215 1.78 -18.46 -11.05
C SER A 215 1.83 -17.03 -11.62
N SER A 216 3.03 -16.54 -11.93
CA SER A 216 3.25 -15.22 -12.56
C SER A 216 2.53 -15.07 -13.91
N ARG A 217 2.34 -16.16 -14.66
CA ARG A 217 1.54 -16.17 -15.90
C ARG A 217 0.08 -15.86 -15.64
N ASN A 218 -0.49 -16.38 -14.56
CA ASN A 218 -1.90 -16.16 -14.24
C ASN A 218 -2.14 -14.71 -13.76
N PHE A 219 -1.19 -14.12 -13.01
CA PHE A 219 -1.22 -12.67 -12.73
C PHE A 219 -1.22 -11.83 -14.00
N ARG A 220 -0.31 -12.10 -14.95
CA ARG A 220 -0.29 -11.41 -16.26
C ARG A 220 -1.62 -11.52 -17.02
N LEU A 221 -2.27 -12.68 -16.97
CA LEU A 221 -3.59 -12.87 -17.59
C LEU A 221 -4.70 -12.08 -16.87
N LYS A 222 -4.62 -11.95 -15.55
CA LYS A 222 -5.54 -11.14 -14.74
C LYS A 222 -5.34 -9.64 -15.05
N GLU A 223 -4.10 -9.18 -15.07
CA GLU A 223 -3.73 -7.81 -15.45
C GLU A 223 -4.14 -7.49 -16.90
N ALA A 224 -4.01 -8.44 -17.83
CA ALA A 224 -4.46 -8.25 -19.21
C ALA A 224 -5.98 -8.09 -19.35
N ARG A 225 -6.76 -8.55 -18.36
CA ARG A 225 -8.22 -8.36 -18.28
C ARG A 225 -8.61 -7.07 -17.54
N GLU A 226 -7.72 -6.55 -16.71
CA GLU A 226 -7.92 -5.24 -16.07
C GLU A 226 -7.84 -4.15 -17.15
N PRO A 227 -8.76 -3.17 -17.14
CA PRO A 227 -8.79 -2.17 -18.18
C PRO A 227 -7.54 -1.27 -18.05
N ARG A 228 -6.76 -1.18 -19.13
CA ARG A 228 -5.43 -0.55 -19.12
C ARG A 228 -5.50 0.96 -18.87
N PHE A 229 -4.36 1.52 -18.47
CA PHE A 229 -4.16 2.96 -18.41
C PHE A 229 -4.35 3.57 -19.81
N SER A 230 -5.08 4.68 -19.88
CA SER A 230 -5.48 5.26 -21.15
C SER A 230 -4.32 6.00 -21.80
N ALA A 231 -4.11 5.79 -23.10
CA ALA A 231 -3.18 6.58 -23.91
C ALA A 231 -3.76 7.95 -24.33
N VAL A 232 -5.04 8.19 -24.03
CA VAL A 232 -5.78 9.42 -24.33
C VAL A 232 -6.36 9.99 -23.04
N ILE A 233 -6.28 11.30 -22.87
CA ILE A 233 -6.94 12.01 -21.78
C ILE A 233 -8.45 11.92 -21.99
N ASN A 234 -9.16 11.28 -21.07
CA ASN A 234 -10.60 11.02 -21.19
C ASN A 234 -11.29 11.03 -19.82
N GLU A 235 -12.62 11.01 -19.82
CA GLU A 235 -13.44 11.07 -18.60
C GLU A 235 -13.07 9.97 -17.59
N ARG A 236 -12.74 8.76 -18.06
CA ARG A 236 -12.33 7.63 -17.20
C ARG A 236 -11.11 7.96 -16.34
N THR A 237 -10.22 8.79 -16.86
CA THR A 237 -9.00 9.23 -16.17
C THR A 237 -9.34 10.05 -14.92
N PHE A 238 -10.30 10.97 -15.05
CA PHE A 238 -10.74 11.83 -13.95
C PHE A 238 -11.60 11.09 -12.92
N GLN A 239 -12.43 10.15 -13.39
CA GLN A 239 -13.20 9.27 -12.49
C GLN A 239 -12.29 8.39 -11.62
N LEU A 240 -11.11 8.01 -12.12
CA LEU A 240 -10.14 7.26 -11.32
C LEU A 240 -9.59 8.11 -10.17
N ALA A 241 -9.28 9.39 -10.42
CA ALA A 241 -8.86 10.31 -9.38
C ALA A 241 -9.96 10.48 -8.32
N ALA A 242 -11.20 10.74 -8.73
CA ALA A 242 -12.33 10.87 -7.80
C ALA A 242 -12.54 9.61 -6.93
N LYS A 243 -12.56 8.42 -7.55
CA LYS A 243 -12.68 7.14 -6.82
C LYS A 243 -11.56 6.92 -5.81
N TRP A 244 -10.37 7.41 -6.11
CA TRP A 244 -9.22 7.28 -5.22
C TRP A 244 -9.34 8.22 -4.02
N LEU A 245 -9.83 9.44 -4.23
CA LEU A 245 -10.14 10.39 -3.16
C LEU A 245 -11.29 9.88 -2.29
N ASP A 246 -12.34 9.30 -2.88
CA ASP A 246 -13.44 8.66 -2.16
C ASP A 246 -12.95 7.50 -1.29
N ALA A 247 -12.01 6.68 -1.81
CA ALA A 247 -11.43 5.57 -1.06
C ALA A 247 -10.55 6.02 0.12
N LEU A 248 -10.01 7.25 0.05
CA LEU A 248 -9.27 7.89 1.13
C LEU A 248 -10.16 8.70 2.08
N ASP A 249 -11.46 8.83 1.77
CA ASP A 249 -12.38 9.73 2.46
C ASP A 249 -11.83 11.18 2.53
N TYR A 250 -11.26 11.64 1.41
CA TYR A 250 -10.57 12.94 1.34
C TYR A 250 -11.26 13.91 0.39
N SER A 251 -11.66 15.08 0.91
CA SER A 251 -12.35 16.16 0.18
C SER A 251 -11.55 17.46 0.10
N GLY A 252 -10.29 17.42 0.49
CA GLY A 252 -9.42 18.58 0.64
C GLY A 252 -8.71 19.04 -0.64
N PRO A 253 -7.76 19.97 -0.51
CA PRO A 253 -7.01 20.53 -1.63
C PRO A 253 -6.13 19.48 -2.32
N LEU A 254 -5.89 19.69 -3.61
CA LEU A 254 -5.04 18.87 -4.47
C LEU A 254 -4.00 19.75 -5.18
N GLY A 255 -2.79 19.22 -5.30
CA GLY A 255 -1.76 19.76 -6.19
C GLY A 255 -1.76 19.02 -7.52
N LEU A 256 -1.84 19.76 -8.63
CA LEU A 256 -1.57 19.22 -9.95
C LEU A 256 -0.11 19.53 -10.29
N SER A 257 0.64 18.55 -10.78
CA SER A 257 2.00 18.77 -11.27
C SER A 257 2.18 18.20 -12.67
N CYS A 258 3.07 18.80 -13.45
CA CYS A 258 3.52 18.21 -14.70
C CYS A 258 5.04 18.21 -14.83
N ASP A 259 5.55 17.23 -15.58
CA ASP A 259 6.94 17.19 -16.01
C ASP A 259 7.10 16.32 -17.26
N ASP A 260 8.23 16.50 -17.94
CA ASP A 260 8.63 15.81 -19.15
C ASP A 260 9.76 14.83 -18.87
N THR A 261 9.73 13.67 -19.52
CA THR A 261 10.92 12.82 -19.62
C THR A 261 11.13 12.29 -21.03
N LYS A 262 12.40 12.08 -21.39
CA LYS A 262 12.78 11.47 -22.68
C LYS A 262 12.22 10.07 -22.83
N LEU A 263 11.77 9.75 -24.04
CA LEU A 263 11.37 8.43 -24.51
C LEU A 263 12.40 7.85 -25.48
N HIS A 264 12.45 6.53 -25.57
CA HIS A 264 12.98 5.88 -26.75
C HIS A 264 11.99 6.03 -27.91
N ALA A 265 12.40 6.74 -28.97
CA ALA A 265 11.54 7.11 -30.08
C ALA A 265 11.17 5.88 -30.94
N SER A 266 9.97 5.35 -30.76
CA SER A 266 9.47 4.18 -31.49
C SER A 266 7.95 4.23 -31.68
N LEU A 267 7.48 3.51 -32.71
CA LEU A 267 6.05 3.29 -32.96
C LEU A 267 5.74 1.82 -32.70
N HIS A 268 4.69 1.56 -31.94
CA HIS A 268 4.25 0.21 -31.60
C HIS A 268 2.77 0.02 -31.86
N LEU A 269 2.41 -1.17 -32.34
CA LEU A 269 1.02 -1.60 -32.42
C LEU A 269 0.56 -2.14 -31.07
N TYR A 270 -0.63 -1.70 -30.69
CA TYR A 270 -1.30 -2.09 -29.47
C TYR A 270 -2.72 -2.51 -29.79
N TRP A 271 -3.15 -3.66 -29.27
CA TRP A 271 -4.53 -4.09 -29.37
C TRP A 271 -5.33 -3.58 -28.16
N ASP A 272 -6.36 -2.78 -28.43
CA ASP A 272 -7.30 -2.35 -27.41
C ASP A 272 -8.49 -3.33 -27.31
N GLY A 273 -8.64 -3.96 -26.15
CA GLY A 273 -9.71 -4.93 -25.91
C GLY A 273 -11.09 -4.31 -25.68
N VAL A 274 -11.20 -3.00 -25.45
CA VAL A 274 -12.49 -2.31 -25.29
C VAL A 274 -13.00 -1.88 -26.67
N GLU A 275 -12.16 -1.22 -27.44
CA GLU A 275 -12.49 -0.74 -28.80
C GLU A 275 -12.42 -1.86 -29.85
N GLN A 276 -11.88 -3.03 -29.50
CA GLN A 276 -11.65 -4.18 -30.39
C GLN A 276 -10.91 -3.77 -31.67
N ALA A 277 -9.85 -2.97 -31.52
CA ALA A 277 -9.09 -2.41 -32.62
C ALA A 277 -7.59 -2.33 -32.31
N TYR A 278 -6.77 -2.32 -33.36
CA TYR A 278 -5.36 -2.00 -33.25
C TYR A 278 -5.16 -0.48 -33.26
N PHE A 279 -4.22 -0.01 -32.44
CA PHE A 279 -3.78 1.36 -32.39
C PHE A 279 -2.27 1.44 -32.55
N LEU A 280 -1.80 2.42 -33.32
CA LEU A 280 -0.40 2.80 -33.40
C LEU A 280 -0.11 3.83 -32.31
N ILE A 281 0.83 3.52 -31.42
CA ILE A 281 1.21 4.33 -30.25
C ILE A 281 2.68 4.74 -30.36
N GLY A 282 3.01 5.92 -29.85
CA GLY A 282 4.36 6.47 -29.83
C GLY A 282 4.56 7.66 -30.76
N GLY A 283 3.51 8.07 -31.48
CA GLY A 283 3.49 9.32 -32.24
C GLY A 283 3.01 10.52 -31.42
N THR A 284 3.33 11.73 -31.88
CA THR A 284 2.98 13.02 -31.25
C THR A 284 1.48 13.35 -31.35
N ASP A 285 0.82 12.90 -32.42
CA ASP A 285 -0.62 13.06 -32.65
C ASP A 285 -1.49 12.18 -31.74
N GLY A 286 -0.86 11.32 -30.94
CA GLY A 286 -1.51 10.36 -30.05
C GLY A 286 -1.83 9.03 -30.75
N PRO A 287 -2.67 8.19 -30.13
CA PRO A 287 -2.96 6.86 -30.66
C PRO A 287 -3.76 6.95 -31.97
N ILE A 288 -3.24 6.34 -33.04
CA ILE A 288 -3.90 6.27 -34.35
C ILE A 288 -4.59 4.92 -34.49
N ARG A 289 -5.90 4.90 -34.75
CA ARG A 289 -6.63 3.66 -35.01
C ARG A 289 -6.21 3.08 -36.35
N VAL A 290 -5.85 1.79 -36.35
CA VAL A 290 -5.42 1.05 -37.54
C VAL A 290 -6.51 0.08 -37.94
N ALA A 291 -7.04 0.25 -39.16
CA ALA A 291 -8.07 -0.61 -39.72
C ALA A 291 -7.49 -1.80 -40.52
N ASP A 292 -6.34 -1.61 -41.17
CA ASP A 292 -5.70 -2.58 -42.07
C ASP A 292 -4.16 -2.58 -41.89
N PRO A 293 -3.49 -3.75 -41.85
CA PRO A 293 -2.04 -3.88 -42.05
C PRO A 293 -1.38 -2.97 -43.10
N GLU A 294 -2.03 -2.70 -44.24
CA GLU A 294 -1.47 -1.81 -45.28
C GLU A 294 -1.35 -0.35 -44.81
N GLN A 295 -2.26 0.11 -43.95
CA GLN A 295 -2.23 1.45 -43.36
C GLN A 295 -0.95 1.66 -42.53
N ILE A 296 -0.49 0.63 -41.82
CA ILE A 296 0.76 0.65 -41.05
C ILE A 296 1.96 0.78 -41.97
N SER A 297 1.97 -0.03 -43.03
CA SER A 297 3.05 0.02 -44.03
C SER A 297 3.13 1.39 -44.69
N ASN A 298 1.98 2.01 -44.96
CA ASN A 298 1.89 3.34 -45.52
C ASN A 298 2.37 4.40 -44.53
N GLU A 299 1.94 4.39 -43.26
CA GLU A 299 2.40 5.34 -42.25
C GLU A 299 3.90 5.23 -41.94
N LEU A 300 4.44 4.01 -41.88
CA LEU A 300 5.87 3.77 -41.66
C LEU A 300 6.71 4.20 -42.88
N ARG A 301 6.18 4.11 -44.10
CA ARG A 301 6.87 4.49 -45.34
C ARG A 301 6.75 5.97 -45.66
N SER A 302 5.59 6.58 -45.39
CA SER A 302 5.34 8.01 -45.62
C SER A 302 6.12 8.88 -44.65
N GLY A 303 6.46 8.35 -43.45
CA GLY A 303 7.11 9.12 -42.40
C GLY A 303 6.24 10.25 -41.85
N THR A 304 4.93 10.20 -42.09
CA THR A 304 3.98 11.26 -41.68
C THR A 304 3.78 11.31 -40.17
N THR A 305 3.90 10.18 -39.48
CA THR A 305 3.72 10.10 -38.03
C THR A 305 5.04 10.39 -37.35
N GLU A 306 5.19 11.61 -36.83
CA GLU A 306 6.37 12.01 -36.06
C GLU A 306 6.44 11.21 -34.76
N LYS A 307 7.59 10.59 -34.51
CA LYS A 307 7.83 9.83 -33.27
C LYS A 307 8.00 10.79 -32.11
N ALA A 308 7.30 10.50 -31.01
CA ALA A 308 7.47 11.24 -29.79
C ALA A 308 8.89 11.02 -29.21
N LEU A 309 9.50 12.12 -28.77
CA LEU A 309 10.81 12.12 -28.12
C LEU A 309 10.70 12.20 -26.60
N LYS A 310 9.51 12.58 -26.09
CA LYS A 310 9.23 12.72 -24.68
C LYS A 310 7.82 12.24 -24.34
N VAL A 311 7.63 11.91 -23.07
CA VAL A 311 6.31 11.79 -22.46
C VAL A 311 6.10 12.95 -21.50
N HIS A 312 4.97 13.62 -21.63
CA HIS A 312 4.48 14.62 -20.70
C HIS A 312 3.54 13.93 -19.71
N LEU A 313 3.83 14.05 -18.42
CA LEU A 313 3.08 13.42 -17.33
C LEU A 313 2.37 14.48 -16.52
N TRP A 314 1.07 14.28 -16.27
CA TRP A 314 0.34 14.97 -15.21
C TRP A 314 0.12 14.04 -14.03
N SER A 315 0.47 14.53 -12.84
CA SER A 315 0.24 13.82 -11.57
C SER A 315 -0.62 14.66 -10.64
N VAL A 316 -1.47 14.00 -9.86
CA VAL A 316 -2.27 14.63 -8.80
C VAL A 316 -1.71 14.18 -7.46
N THR A 317 -1.38 15.15 -6.61
CA THR A 317 -0.86 14.94 -5.27
C THR A 317 -1.89 15.41 -4.26
N VAL A 318 -2.26 14.53 -3.34
CA VAL A 318 -2.88 14.95 -2.08
C VAL A 318 -1.74 15.48 -1.20
N PRO A 319 -1.75 16.77 -0.80
CA PRO A 319 -0.63 17.39 -0.10
C PRO A 319 -0.60 16.99 1.39
N LEU A 320 -0.61 15.67 1.66
CA LEU A 320 -0.46 15.05 2.97
C LEU A 320 0.67 14.02 2.97
N PRO A 321 1.39 13.85 4.10
CA PRO A 321 2.49 12.89 4.17
C PRO A 321 1.99 11.45 4.05
N GLY A 322 2.76 10.60 3.35
CA GLY A 322 2.46 9.17 3.20
C GLY A 322 1.32 8.87 2.22
N VAL A 323 0.78 9.88 1.54
CA VAL A 323 -0.25 9.71 0.51
C VAL A 323 0.42 9.66 -0.87
N THR A 324 0.19 8.57 -1.59
CA THR A 324 0.82 8.29 -2.88
C THR A 324 0.30 9.22 -3.99
N PRO A 325 1.15 9.80 -4.85
CA PRO A 325 0.64 10.58 -5.99
C PRO A 325 -0.10 9.70 -7.00
N ILE A 326 -1.14 10.25 -7.62
CA ILE A 326 -1.89 9.61 -8.69
C ILE A 326 -1.24 9.99 -10.02
N ILE A 327 -0.75 8.99 -10.76
CA ILE A 327 -0.46 9.14 -12.20
C ILE A 327 -1.79 9.39 -12.90
N LEU A 328 -2.09 10.65 -13.20
CA LEU A 328 -3.37 11.05 -13.77
C LEU A 328 -3.38 10.77 -15.25
N ALA A 329 -2.53 11.44 -16.02
CA ALA A 329 -2.56 11.38 -17.47
C ALA A 329 -1.16 11.44 -18.06
N VAL A 330 -0.99 10.87 -19.26
CA VAL A 330 0.22 11.04 -20.04
C VAL A 330 -0.06 11.37 -21.50
N ARG A 331 0.85 12.11 -22.12
CA ARG A 331 0.83 12.41 -23.54
C ARG A 331 2.21 12.23 -24.14
N ALA A 332 2.29 11.54 -25.28
CA ALA A 332 3.51 11.48 -26.07
C ALA A 332 3.66 12.80 -26.84
N ILE A 333 4.80 13.46 -26.71
CA ILE A 333 5.04 14.80 -27.28
C ILE A 333 6.37 14.86 -28.04
N SER A 334 6.49 15.83 -28.95
CA SER A 334 7.76 16.18 -29.60
C SER A 334 8.64 16.99 -28.64
N SER A 335 9.87 17.30 -29.05
CA SER A 335 10.73 18.24 -28.31
C SER A 335 10.30 19.70 -28.43
N GLU A 336 9.38 20.03 -29.34
CA GLU A 336 9.05 21.40 -29.76
C GLU A 336 7.58 21.77 -29.50
N MET A 337 6.88 21.05 -28.62
CA MET A 337 5.48 21.34 -28.31
C MET A 337 5.34 22.77 -27.77
N SER A 338 4.38 23.53 -28.31
CA SER A 338 4.20 24.94 -27.96
C SER A 338 3.43 25.12 -26.65
N ALA A 339 3.61 26.27 -26.02
CA ALA A 339 2.87 26.62 -24.80
C ALA A 339 1.34 26.69 -25.04
N GLU A 340 0.89 27.07 -26.23
CA GLU A 340 -0.53 27.07 -26.60
C GLU A 340 -1.09 25.65 -26.65
N GLN A 341 -0.34 24.70 -27.21
CA GLN A 341 -0.77 23.30 -27.27
C GLN A 341 -0.84 22.69 -25.87
N LEU A 342 0.15 22.94 -25.02
CA LEU A 342 0.15 22.48 -23.63
C LEU A 342 -0.97 23.13 -22.80
N LEU A 343 -1.27 24.41 -23.02
CA LEU A 343 -2.36 25.09 -22.35
C LEU A 343 -3.73 24.45 -22.64
N VAL A 344 -3.96 24.02 -23.89
CA VAL A 344 -5.19 23.28 -24.24
C VAL A 344 -5.29 21.98 -23.45
N LEU A 345 -4.18 21.24 -23.31
CA LEU A 345 -4.14 20.00 -22.53
C LEU A 345 -4.34 20.26 -21.04
N LEU A 346 -3.70 21.29 -20.47
CA LEU A 346 -3.88 21.70 -19.08
C LEU A 346 -5.35 22.02 -18.78
N LYS A 347 -6.01 22.82 -19.63
CA LYS A 347 -7.43 23.18 -19.46
C LYS A 347 -8.33 21.95 -19.54
N MET A 348 -8.04 21.00 -20.43
CA MET A 348 -8.77 19.74 -20.50
C MET A 348 -8.62 18.90 -19.22
N ILE A 349 -7.42 18.88 -18.62
CA ILE A 349 -7.16 18.21 -17.33
C ILE A 349 -7.92 18.89 -16.19
N LEU A 350 -7.81 20.21 -16.07
CA LEU A 350 -8.50 20.98 -15.03
C LEU A 350 -10.02 20.84 -15.16
N ASP A 351 -10.55 20.96 -16.38
CA ASP A 351 -11.98 20.79 -16.65
C ASP A 351 -12.49 19.42 -16.20
N GLY A 352 -11.75 18.36 -16.51
CA GLY A 352 -12.09 17.00 -16.12
C GLY A 352 -12.08 16.78 -14.62
N LEU A 353 -11.03 17.26 -13.93
CA LEU A 353 -10.91 17.16 -12.47
C LEU A 353 -12.00 17.96 -11.75
N ILE A 354 -12.21 19.22 -12.14
CA ILE A 354 -13.22 20.10 -11.52
C ILE A 354 -14.63 19.54 -11.72
N LYS A 355 -14.94 18.99 -12.90
CA LYS A 355 -16.22 18.34 -13.18
C LYS A 355 -16.48 17.12 -12.29
N GLN A 356 -15.43 16.41 -11.90
CA GLN A 356 -15.51 15.28 -10.96
C GLN A 356 -15.49 15.72 -9.48
N GLY A 357 -15.56 17.03 -9.20
CA GLY A 357 -15.56 17.58 -7.84
C GLY A 357 -14.19 17.61 -7.16
N CYS A 358 -13.10 17.35 -7.89
CA CYS A 358 -11.74 17.44 -7.36
C CYS A 358 -11.36 18.92 -7.11
N LYS A 359 -10.87 19.24 -5.91
CA LYS A 359 -10.45 20.60 -5.52
C LYS A 359 -8.97 20.84 -5.83
N VAL A 360 -8.66 21.20 -7.07
CA VAL A 360 -7.28 21.52 -7.50
C VAL A 360 -6.96 22.96 -7.16
N ILE A 361 -5.97 23.17 -6.29
CA ILE A 361 -5.62 24.51 -5.81
C ILE A 361 -4.27 25.04 -6.29
N SER A 362 -3.48 24.18 -6.94
CA SER A 362 -2.16 24.56 -7.41
C SER A 362 -1.75 23.77 -8.64
N TYR A 363 -0.91 24.40 -9.45
CA TYR A 363 -0.30 23.81 -10.63
C TYR A 363 1.21 24.04 -10.60
N ALA A 364 1.97 22.96 -10.37
CA ALA A 364 3.42 22.95 -10.31
C ALA A 364 4.02 22.43 -11.62
N CYS A 365 5.05 23.11 -12.13
CA CYS A 365 5.83 22.66 -13.28
C CYS A 365 7.31 22.96 -13.08
N ASP A 366 8.15 22.34 -13.91
CA ASP A 366 9.59 22.61 -13.91
C ASP A 366 9.90 23.98 -14.52
N GLY A 367 11.06 24.54 -14.19
CA GLY A 367 11.53 25.85 -14.63
C GLY A 367 11.92 25.95 -16.10
N THR A 368 11.21 25.27 -17.00
CA THR A 368 11.41 25.46 -18.44
C THR A 368 10.67 26.70 -18.92
N GLU A 369 11.19 27.36 -19.97
CA GLU A 369 10.55 28.56 -20.52
C GLU A 369 9.17 28.27 -21.12
N VAL A 370 8.98 27.08 -21.68
CA VAL A 370 7.69 26.66 -22.25
C VAL A 370 6.65 26.50 -21.14
N GLU A 371 6.97 25.81 -20.05
CA GLU A 371 6.06 25.60 -18.93
C GLU A 371 5.72 26.91 -18.18
N ARG A 372 6.71 27.79 -17.99
CA ARG A 372 6.44 29.15 -17.49
C ARG A 372 5.53 29.93 -18.43
N SER A 373 5.70 29.78 -19.75
CA SER A 373 4.82 30.40 -20.73
C SER A 373 3.38 29.87 -20.63
N VAL A 374 3.18 28.57 -20.36
CA VAL A 374 1.86 27.99 -20.07
C VAL A 374 1.24 28.66 -18.84
N GLN A 375 1.97 28.74 -17.73
CA GLN A 375 1.48 29.39 -16.50
C GLN A 375 1.13 30.87 -16.71
N ARG A 376 1.96 31.63 -17.45
CA ARG A 376 1.68 33.03 -17.80
C ARG A 376 0.40 33.14 -18.63
N LYS A 377 0.30 32.37 -19.73
CA LYS A 377 -0.86 32.41 -20.63
C LYS A 377 -2.15 32.02 -19.90
N PHE A 378 -2.11 30.96 -19.08
CA PHE A 378 -3.25 30.55 -18.26
C PHE A 378 -3.69 31.68 -17.30
N THR A 379 -2.74 32.28 -16.60
CA THR A 379 -3.03 33.40 -15.69
C THR A 379 -3.59 34.59 -16.44
N SER A 380 -2.99 34.97 -17.57
CA SER A 380 -3.47 36.07 -18.42
C SER A 380 -4.87 35.82 -18.98
N GLU A 381 -5.20 34.60 -19.43
CA GLU A 381 -6.56 34.26 -19.87
C GLU A 381 -7.58 34.48 -18.75
N CYS A 382 -7.28 34.03 -17.52
CA CYS A 382 -8.18 34.22 -16.39
C CYS A 382 -8.32 35.70 -16.00
N VAL A 383 -7.21 36.45 -15.99
CA VAL A 383 -7.22 37.90 -15.72
C VAL A 383 -8.05 38.65 -16.77
N ASN A 384 -7.90 38.32 -18.05
CA ASN A 384 -8.66 38.95 -19.14
C ASN A 384 -10.17 38.69 -19.04
N HIS A 385 -10.58 37.58 -18.43
CA HIS A 385 -11.99 37.28 -18.17
C HIS A 385 -12.51 37.85 -16.84
N GLY A 386 -11.65 38.49 -16.03
CA GLY A 386 -12.02 38.98 -14.69
C GLY A 386 -12.02 37.90 -13.61
N ASP A 387 -11.56 36.68 -13.93
CA ASP A 387 -11.57 35.53 -13.03
C ASP A 387 -10.23 35.40 -12.30
N TYR A 388 -10.01 36.25 -11.30
CA TYR A 388 -8.80 36.19 -10.47
C TYR A 388 -9.03 36.73 -9.06
N LEU A 389 -8.06 36.47 -8.19
CA LEU A 389 -7.92 37.08 -6.87
C LEU A 389 -6.67 37.95 -6.88
N THR A 390 -6.79 39.16 -6.33
CA THR A 390 -5.66 40.05 -6.06
C THR A 390 -5.40 40.07 -4.56
N THR A 391 -4.20 39.69 -4.17
CA THR A 391 -3.71 39.86 -2.79
C THR A 391 -2.68 40.98 -2.81
N THR A 392 -2.88 41.99 -1.96
CA THR A 392 -1.95 43.13 -1.83
C THR A 392 -1.34 43.10 -0.44
N ILE A 393 -0.01 43.14 -0.36
CA ILE A 393 0.73 43.24 0.89
C ILE A 393 1.37 44.64 0.92
N PRO A 394 0.98 45.51 1.87
CA PRO A 394 1.56 46.84 2.01
C PRO A 394 3.07 46.79 2.15
N HIS A 395 3.78 47.65 1.44
CA HIS A 395 5.23 47.72 1.59
C HIS A 395 5.59 48.22 3.00
N PRO A 396 6.52 47.57 3.73
CA PRO A 396 6.84 47.93 5.11
C PRO A 396 7.35 49.37 5.27
N ASP A 397 8.14 49.85 4.31
CA ASP A 397 8.73 51.20 4.32
C ASP A 397 8.06 52.20 3.34
N GLY A 398 6.81 51.97 2.94
CA GLY A 398 6.08 52.89 2.05
C GLY A 398 6.53 52.91 0.58
N GLY A 399 7.21 51.85 0.13
CA GLY A 399 7.46 51.56 -1.28
C GLY A 399 6.21 51.08 -2.01
N GLU A 400 6.38 50.48 -3.19
CA GLU A 400 5.28 49.90 -3.95
C GLU A 400 4.77 48.62 -3.28
N ASP A 401 3.45 48.53 -3.12
CA ASP A 401 2.81 47.37 -2.50
C ASP A 401 3.01 46.11 -3.34
N LEU A 402 3.27 45.00 -2.65
CA LEU A 402 3.42 43.70 -3.28
C LEU A 402 2.04 43.20 -3.71
N THR A 403 1.82 43.12 -5.03
CA THR A 403 0.59 42.60 -5.62
C THR A 403 0.80 41.19 -6.16
N ILE A 404 -0.03 40.25 -5.73
CA ILE A 404 -0.04 38.85 -6.14
C ILE A 404 -1.36 38.53 -6.81
N ILE A 405 -1.29 37.93 -7.99
CA ILE A 405 -2.45 37.53 -8.78
C ILE A 405 -2.56 36.01 -8.73
N THR A 406 -3.67 35.52 -8.20
CA THR A 406 -4.02 34.09 -8.23
C THR A 406 -5.19 33.89 -9.21
N PRO A 407 -5.02 33.16 -10.32
CA PRO A 407 -6.10 32.95 -11.27
C PRO A 407 -7.22 32.10 -10.65
N ARG A 408 -8.46 32.43 -11.00
CA ARG A 408 -9.65 31.66 -10.68
C ARG A 408 -10.10 30.95 -11.95
N TYR A 409 -10.33 29.65 -11.88
CA TYR A 409 -10.78 28.85 -13.00
C TYR A 409 -11.94 27.97 -12.56
N LYS A 410 -13.13 28.17 -13.15
CA LYS A 410 -14.36 27.45 -12.79
C LYS A 410 -14.59 27.36 -11.27
N ASN A 411 -14.52 28.52 -10.61
CA ASN A 411 -14.68 28.72 -9.16
C ASN A 411 -13.57 28.14 -8.26
N GLN A 412 -12.46 27.65 -8.80
CA GLN A 412 -11.30 27.24 -8.00
C GLN A 412 -10.14 28.20 -8.18
N LEU A 413 -9.48 28.60 -7.09
CA LEU A 413 -8.24 29.38 -7.15
C LEU A 413 -7.09 28.42 -7.42
N ILE A 414 -6.31 28.67 -8.47
CA ILE A 414 -5.20 27.80 -8.87
C ILE A 414 -3.90 28.58 -8.78
N VAL A 415 -3.09 28.25 -7.78
CA VAL A 415 -1.80 28.90 -7.55
C VAL A 415 -0.75 28.31 -8.50
N MET A 416 -0.08 29.16 -9.27
CA MET A 416 1.03 28.76 -10.15
C MET A 416 2.30 28.58 -9.31
N ILE A 417 2.90 27.39 -9.35
CA ILE A 417 4.08 27.04 -8.56
C ILE A 417 5.23 26.61 -9.48
N GLN A 418 6.45 26.93 -9.08
CA GLN A 418 7.69 26.43 -9.68
C GLN A 418 8.40 25.50 -8.69
N ASP A 419 9.13 24.52 -9.20
CA ASP A 419 9.84 23.58 -8.34
C ASP A 419 10.97 24.26 -7.54
N SER A 420 10.93 24.09 -6.22
CA SER A 420 11.89 24.69 -5.29
C SER A 420 13.31 24.13 -5.44
N LYS A 421 13.47 22.83 -5.75
CA LYS A 421 14.78 22.21 -5.98
C LYS A 421 15.35 22.67 -7.32
N HIS A 422 14.52 22.84 -8.34
CA HIS A 422 14.92 23.47 -9.60
C HIS A 422 15.33 24.93 -9.42
N THR A 423 14.60 25.68 -8.59
CA THR A 423 14.95 27.07 -8.24
C THR A 423 16.34 27.15 -7.62
N LEU A 424 16.62 26.27 -6.66
CA LEU A 424 17.92 26.15 -6.02
C LEU A 424 19.05 25.85 -7.04
N LYS A 425 18.83 24.89 -7.95
CA LYS A 425 19.75 24.59 -9.06
C LYS A 425 19.98 25.79 -9.97
N THR A 426 18.92 26.53 -10.28
CA THR A 426 19.00 27.70 -11.17
C THR A 426 19.84 28.83 -10.56
N LEU A 427 19.68 29.08 -9.26
CA LEU A 427 20.47 30.04 -8.50
C LEU A 427 21.94 29.63 -8.43
N HIS A 428 22.20 28.37 -8.09
CA HIS A 428 23.52 27.76 -8.10
C HIS A 428 24.20 27.95 -9.48
N ASN A 429 23.54 27.56 -10.57
CA ASN A 429 24.08 27.71 -11.92
C ASN A 429 24.31 29.18 -12.32
N ASN A 430 23.46 30.10 -11.85
CA ASN A 430 23.67 31.55 -12.06
C ASN A 430 24.86 32.10 -11.29
N ALA A 431 25.20 31.55 -10.12
CA ALA A 431 26.38 31.93 -9.36
C ALA A 431 27.70 31.46 -10.03
N PHE A 432 27.65 30.34 -10.76
CA PHE A 432 28.82 29.74 -11.40
C PHE A 432 29.03 30.12 -12.88
N THR A 433 28.20 30.99 -13.44
CA THR A 433 28.45 31.47 -14.80
C THR A 433 29.63 32.43 -14.84
N GLY A 434 30.71 32.05 -15.52
CA GLY A 434 31.92 32.86 -15.64
C GLY A 434 31.73 34.18 -16.41
N ALA A 435 30.56 34.40 -17.01
CA ALA A 435 30.21 35.62 -17.72
C ALA A 435 29.60 36.72 -16.81
N LYS A 436 29.34 36.42 -15.53
CA LYS A 436 28.71 37.36 -14.59
C LYS A 436 29.61 37.74 -13.43
N LEU A 437 29.48 38.99 -13.01
CA LEU A 437 30.03 39.54 -11.77
C LEU A 437 28.86 40.17 -11.01
N MET A 438 28.33 39.47 -10.03
CA MET A 438 27.14 39.89 -9.29
C MET A 438 27.48 41.09 -8.42
N VAL A 439 26.72 42.19 -8.55
CA VAL A 439 26.97 43.44 -7.81
C VAL A 439 25.86 43.64 -6.78
N ILE A 440 26.16 43.62 -5.48
CA ILE A 440 25.20 43.92 -4.41
C ILE A 440 25.72 45.14 -3.65
N GLY A 441 25.04 46.27 -3.78
CA GLY A 441 25.51 47.53 -3.22
C GLY A 441 26.90 47.90 -3.76
N ASN A 442 27.85 48.17 -2.86
CA ASN A 442 29.24 48.50 -3.20
C ASN A 442 30.16 47.27 -3.31
N HIS A 443 29.59 46.07 -3.27
CA HIS A 443 30.34 44.82 -3.21
C HIS A 443 30.02 43.91 -4.39
N THR A 444 30.91 42.95 -4.65
CA THR A 444 30.75 42.03 -5.79
C THR A 444 31.21 40.62 -5.46
N PHE A 445 30.48 39.62 -5.95
CA PHE A 445 30.93 38.23 -5.96
C PHE A 445 30.86 37.61 -7.36
N SER A 446 31.61 36.55 -7.56
CA SER A 446 31.75 35.80 -8.80
C SER A 446 31.97 34.31 -8.54
N TYR A 447 32.08 33.53 -9.61
CA TYR A 447 32.51 32.13 -9.55
C TYR A 447 33.77 31.93 -8.70
N GLN A 448 34.74 32.86 -8.77
CA GLN A 448 36.01 32.73 -8.05
C GLN A 448 35.82 32.70 -6.53
N ASP A 449 34.84 33.43 -6.00
CA ASP A 449 34.59 33.47 -4.56
C ASP A 449 34.08 32.13 -4.05
N PHE A 450 33.19 31.46 -4.80
CA PHE A 450 32.75 30.11 -4.50
C PHE A 450 33.84 29.07 -4.70
N HIS A 451 34.71 29.24 -5.71
CA HIS A 451 35.86 28.36 -5.92
C HIS A 451 36.82 28.41 -4.71
N MET A 452 37.16 29.62 -4.24
CA MET A 452 37.96 29.80 -3.02
C MET A 452 37.27 29.22 -1.77
N LEU A 453 35.96 29.41 -1.64
CA LEU A 453 35.18 28.87 -0.53
C LEU A 453 35.22 27.34 -0.50
N ALA A 454 35.03 26.68 -1.65
CA ALA A 454 35.01 25.22 -1.73
C ALA A 454 36.40 24.58 -1.53
N LEU A 455 37.47 25.28 -1.92
CA LEU A 455 38.85 24.81 -1.73
C LEU A 455 39.44 25.13 -0.35
N HIS A 456 38.75 25.94 0.45
CA HIS A 456 39.22 26.27 1.79
C HIS A 456 39.22 25.01 2.69
N PRO A 457 40.30 24.73 3.43
CA PRO A 457 40.33 23.62 4.38
C PRO A 457 39.15 23.70 5.37
N GLY A 458 38.42 22.59 5.51
CA GLY A 458 37.25 22.52 6.40
C GLY A 458 35.94 23.04 5.78
N SER A 459 35.94 23.43 4.50
CA SER A 459 34.72 23.81 3.79
C SER A 459 33.72 22.65 3.75
N PRO A 460 32.42 22.90 4.00
CA PRO A 460 31.37 21.91 3.80
C PRO A 460 31.10 21.56 2.33
N MET A 461 31.55 22.42 1.40
CA MET A 461 31.44 22.17 -0.04
C MET A 461 32.55 21.24 -0.52
N TYR A 462 32.26 20.40 -1.52
CA TYR A 462 33.25 19.58 -2.17
C TYR A 462 33.89 20.30 -3.35
N HIS A 463 35.14 19.98 -3.68
CA HIS A 463 35.80 20.56 -4.85
C HIS A 463 35.01 20.30 -6.14
N ARG A 464 34.36 19.14 -6.26
CA ARG A 464 33.50 18.80 -7.41
C ARG A 464 32.21 19.62 -7.50
N ASP A 465 31.83 20.33 -6.43
CA ASP A 465 30.65 21.20 -6.43
C ASP A 465 30.92 22.48 -7.23
N VAL A 466 32.19 22.80 -7.48
CA VAL A 466 32.60 24.00 -8.24
C VAL A 466 33.49 23.67 -9.43
N GLU A 467 34.20 22.53 -9.41
CA GLU A 467 35.04 22.03 -10.50
C GLU A 467 34.35 20.90 -11.27
N LYS A 468 34.37 20.98 -12.61
CA LYS A 468 33.65 20.02 -13.49
C LYS A 468 32.18 19.88 -13.10
N LEU A 469 31.55 21.02 -12.88
CA LEU A 469 30.18 21.17 -12.39
C LEU A 469 29.19 20.28 -13.15
N ASP A 470 28.53 19.38 -12.43
CA ASP A 470 27.30 18.74 -12.89
C ASP A 470 26.12 19.67 -12.57
N GLN A 471 25.64 20.38 -13.59
CA GLN A 471 24.55 21.36 -13.46
C GLN A 471 23.21 20.74 -13.05
N GLN A 472 23.10 19.41 -13.03
CA GLN A 472 21.92 18.66 -12.60
C GLN A 472 22.07 18.05 -11.18
N ASP A 473 23.23 18.20 -10.51
CA ASP A 473 23.41 17.66 -9.16
C ASP A 473 22.68 18.51 -8.12
N ASN A 474 21.49 18.05 -7.73
CA ASN A 474 20.69 18.63 -6.65
C ASN A 474 21.47 18.71 -5.32
N ASN A 475 22.42 17.79 -5.07
CA ASN A 475 23.14 17.77 -3.80
C ASN A 475 24.22 18.87 -3.73
N ALA A 476 24.86 19.19 -4.84
CA ALA A 476 25.82 20.31 -4.91
C ALA A 476 25.11 21.64 -4.62
N ALA A 477 23.95 21.86 -5.25
CA ALA A 477 23.12 23.02 -4.98
C ALA A 477 22.64 23.07 -3.52
N ALA A 478 22.19 21.94 -2.97
CA ALA A 478 21.80 21.84 -1.57
C ALA A 478 22.96 22.14 -0.60
N ARG A 479 24.17 21.62 -0.86
CA ARG A 479 25.36 21.91 -0.05
C ARG A 479 25.74 23.38 -0.10
N MET A 480 25.72 24.02 -1.28
CA MET A 480 26.07 25.43 -1.43
C MET A 480 25.21 26.33 -0.54
N PHE A 481 23.90 26.08 -0.48
CA PHE A 481 22.95 26.88 0.30
C PHE A 481 22.65 26.32 1.69
N ALA A 482 23.36 25.28 2.14
CA ALA A 482 23.17 24.70 3.47
C ALA A 482 23.61 25.68 4.58
N ALA A 483 22.97 25.55 5.74
CA ALA A 483 23.32 26.33 6.92
C ALA A 483 24.81 26.22 7.31
N ASP A 484 25.40 25.03 7.18
CA ASP A 484 26.83 24.82 7.46
C ASP A 484 27.72 25.64 6.52
N THR A 485 27.37 25.71 5.23
CA THR A 485 28.12 26.50 4.23
C THR A 485 27.97 28.00 4.51
N LEU A 486 26.78 28.44 4.90
CA LEU A 486 26.54 29.83 5.30
C LEU A 486 27.34 30.20 6.56
N ASP A 487 27.30 29.39 7.61
CA ASP A 487 28.07 29.61 8.85
C ASP A 487 29.57 29.61 8.57
N PHE A 488 30.05 28.68 7.73
CA PHE A 488 31.44 28.65 7.30
C PHE A 488 31.84 29.92 6.54
N ALA A 489 31.01 30.36 5.58
CA ALA A 489 31.23 31.61 4.84
C ALA A 489 31.27 32.81 5.79
N ALA A 490 30.35 32.88 6.76
CA ALA A 490 30.30 33.96 7.75
C ALA A 490 31.54 34.04 8.63
N ARG A 491 32.16 32.90 8.96
CA ARG A 491 33.37 32.84 9.81
C ARG A 491 34.66 33.09 9.04
N HIS A 492 34.80 32.52 7.84
CA HIS A 492 36.06 32.49 7.09
C HIS A 492 36.12 33.48 5.92
N PHE A 493 34.97 33.92 5.43
CA PHE A 493 34.82 34.85 4.31
C PHE A 493 34.00 36.09 4.74
N HIS A 494 34.15 36.54 5.98
CA HIS A 494 33.41 37.69 6.54
C HIS A 494 33.61 39.01 5.77
N ASN A 495 34.66 39.11 4.95
CA ASN A 495 34.91 40.23 4.05
C ASN A 495 34.12 40.14 2.72
N LYS A 496 33.43 39.02 2.47
CA LYS A 496 32.58 38.75 1.30
C LYS A 496 31.11 38.75 1.70
N ILE A 497 30.65 39.88 2.25
CA ILE A 497 29.31 40.05 2.80
C ILE A 497 28.21 39.79 1.75
N GLU A 498 28.46 40.17 0.51
CA GLU A 498 27.58 39.97 -0.63
C GLU A 498 27.34 38.48 -0.95
N LEU A 499 28.37 37.64 -0.82
CA LEU A 499 28.25 36.19 -0.98
C LEU A 499 27.42 35.61 0.17
N ILE A 500 27.69 36.06 1.41
CA ILE A 500 26.94 35.63 2.60
C ILE A 500 25.46 36.02 2.48
N ILE A 501 25.16 37.26 2.06
CA ILE A 501 23.79 37.73 1.83
C ILE A 501 23.10 36.88 0.76
N PHE A 502 23.80 36.59 -0.35
CA PHE A 502 23.25 35.75 -1.42
C PHE A 502 22.90 34.34 -0.92
N LEU A 503 23.81 33.71 -0.18
CA LEU A 503 23.59 32.38 0.42
C LEU A 503 22.45 32.41 1.44
N PHE A 504 22.39 33.43 2.29
CA PHE A 504 21.38 33.59 3.32
C PHE A 504 19.98 33.77 2.73
N VAL A 505 19.79 34.79 1.90
CA VAL A 505 18.47 35.17 1.39
C VAL A 505 17.86 34.04 0.55
N PHE A 506 18.65 33.45 -0.36
CA PHE A 506 18.12 32.42 -1.25
C PHE A 506 18.13 31.02 -0.63
N GLY A 507 19.03 30.72 0.31
CA GLY A 507 18.96 29.49 1.10
C GLY A 507 17.69 29.45 1.94
N GLU A 508 17.39 30.54 2.65
CA GLU A 508 16.17 30.65 3.45
C GLU A 508 14.88 30.62 2.61
N LEU A 509 14.88 31.19 1.40
CA LEU A 509 13.74 31.08 0.48
C LEU A 509 13.41 29.62 0.18
N ILE A 510 14.44 28.78 -0.01
CA ILE A 510 14.24 27.36 -0.27
C ILE A 510 13.86 26.60 1.01
N ASP A 511 14.41 26.97 2.17
CA ASP A 511 13.98 26.44 3.46
C ASP A 511 12.51 26.76 3.76
N ALA A 512 12.02 27.92 3.33
CA ALA A 512 10.60 28.28 3.43
C ALA A 512 9.69 27.26 2.74
N TYR A 513 10.19 26.56 1.72
CA TYR A 513 9.49 25.46 1.06
C TYR A 513 9.81 24.10 1.66
N GLN A 514 11.10 23.80 1.88
CA GLN A 514 11.56 22.43 2.10
C GLN A 514 11.75 22.07 3.57
N HIS A 515 12.04 23.02 4.45
CA HIS A 515 12.23 22.72 5.87
C HIS A 515 10.93 22.18 6.46
N ARG A 516 10.99 21.13 7.28
CA ARG A 516 9.77 20.42 7.75
C ARG A 516 9.18 20.96 9.06
N SER A 517 9.93 21.80 9.80
CA SER A 517 9.52 22.29 11.13
C SER A 517 9.31 23.81 11.24
N ILE A 518 9.59 24.59 10.20
CA ILE A 518 9.41 26.06 10.23
C ILE A 518 7.91 26.39 10.22
N THR A 519 7.50 27.36 11.04
CA THR A 519 6.11 27.83 11.11
C THR A 519 5.70 28.61 9.86
N HIS A 520 4.40 28.69 9.54
CA HIS A 520 3.93 29.45 8.36
C HIS A 520 4.29 30.94 8.42
N ASN A 521 4.23 31.56 9.59
CA ASN A 521 4.60 32.97 9.77
C ASN A 521 6.08 33.20 9.45
N GLU A 522 6.95 32.32 9.95
CA GLU A 522 8.39 32.41 9.68
C GLU A 522 8.69 32.18 8.20
N ARG A 523 8.07 31.16 7.57
CA ARG A 523 8.19 30.97 6.11
C ARG A 523 7.77 32.20 5.31
N LEU A 524 6.67 32.85 5.69
CA LEU A 524 6.21 34.07 5.03
C LEU A 524 7.24 35.20 5.17
N LEU A 525 7.86 35.36 6.34
CA LEU A 525 8.95 36.33 6.54
C LEU A 525 10.15 36.03 5.64
N LEU A 526 10.55 34.75 5.50
CA LEU A 526 11.66 34.35 4.62
C LEU A 526 11.35 34.66 3.15
N VAL A 527 10.13 34.35 2.70
CA VAL A 527 9.68 34.60 1.33
C VAL A 527 9.60 36.11 1.03
N LEU A 528 9.04 36.90 1.96
CA LEU A 528 8.96 38.35 1.81
C LEU A 528 10.36 39.01 1.83
N ARG A 529 11.27 38.53 2.68
CA ARG A 529 12.68 38.98 2.69
C ARG A 529 13.32 38.77 1.33
N ALA A 530 13.17 37.58 0.74
CA ALA A 530 13.70 37.29 -0.59
C ALA A 530 13.09 38.21 -1.66
N ARG A 531 11.78 38.49 -1.57
CA ARG A 531 11.11 39.39 -2.50
C ARG A 531 11.65 40.81 -2.43
N TYR A 532 11.62 41.42 -1.25
CA TYR A 532 12.07 42.80 -1.10
C TYR A 532 13.56 42.96 -1.39
N PHE A 533 14.38 41.95 -1.06
CA PHE A 533 15.78 41.94 -1.45
C PHE A 533 15.96 41.92 -2.98
N LEU A 534 15.25 41.04 -3.68
CA LEU A 534 15.33 40.93 -5.14
C LEU A 534 14.92 42.23 -5.84
N ASP A 535 13.78 42.81 -5.42
CA ASP A 535 13.25 44.06 -5.98
C ASP A 535 14.21 45.24 -5.72
N ALA A 536 14.75 45.33 -4.49
CA ALA A 536 15.73 46.36 -4.13
C ALA A 536 17.04 46.19 -4.91
N TRP A 537 17.49 44.95 -5.11
CA TRP A 537 18.71 44.64 -5.85
C TRP A 537 18.59 45.05 -7.33
N GLU A 538 17.52 44.67 -8.00
CA GLU A 538 17.27 45.05 -9.39
C GLU A 538 17.15 46.58 -9.56
N LYS A 539 16.40 47.23 -8.66
CA LYS A 539 16.21 48.67 -8.66
C LYS A 539 17.54 49.41 -8.45
N TYR A 540 18.37 48.95 -7.51
CA TYR A 540 19.70 49.50 -7.27
C TYR A 540 20.57 49.46 -8.53
N LEU A 541 20.66 48.30 -9.20
CA LEU A 541 21.45 48.15 -10.42
C LEU A 541 20.95 49.04 -11.56
N THR A 542 19.64 49.17 -11.68
CA THR A 542 19.01 50.04 -12.68
C THR A 542 19.36 51.51 -12.44
N LEU A 543 19.24 51.99 -11.19
CA LEU A 543 19.54 53.37 -10.82
C LEU A 543 21.03 53.71 -10.96
N THR A 544 21.91 52.75 -10.67
CA THR A 544 23.37 52.88 -10.81
C THR A 544 23.87 52.57 -12.22
N LYS A 545 22.97 52.25 -13.16
CA LYS A 545 23.25 51.99 -14.58
C LYS A 545 24.16 50.78 -14.83
N HIS A 546 24.15 49.81 -13.93
CA HIS A 546 24.76 48.51 -14.17
C HIS A 546 23.96 47.72 -15.22
N LYS A 547 24.66 47.01 -16.10
CA LYS A 547 24.03 46.10 -17.05
C LYS A 547 23.52 44.85 -16.32
N LEU A 548 22.20 44.70 -16.20
CA LEU A 548 21.57 43.56 -15.52
C LEU A 548 22.07 42.21 -16.05
N ALA A 549 22.26 42.08 -17.37
CA ALA A 549 22.76 40.85 -17.98
C ALA A 549 24.13 40.39 -17.44
N GLN A 550 24.96 41.30 -16.94
CA GLN A 550 26.30 41.04 -16.43
C GLN A 550 26.37 41.03 -14.89
N HIS A 551 25.47 41.76 -14.22
CA HIS A 551 25.57 42.06 -12.80
C HIS A 551 24.41 41.54 -11.94
N PHE A 552 23.44 40.87 -12.56
CA PHE A 552 22.24 40.36 -11.91
C PHE A 552 21.97 38.90 -12.31
N LEU A 553 20.98 38.31 -11.65
CA LEU A 553 20.41 37.01 -12.04
C LEU A 553 19.88 37.03 -13.48
N SER A 554 19.82 35.86 -14.12
CA SER A 554 19.27 35.77 -15.48
C SER A 554 17.77 36.06 -15.43
N ARG A 555 17.20 36.47 -16.56
CA ARG A 555 15.76 36.72 -16.65
C ARG A 555 14.95 35.50 -16.21
N GLU A 556 15.38 34.31 -16.61
CA GLU A 556 14.73 33.04 -16.27
C GLU A 556 14.79 32.77 -14.76
N ALA A 557 15.93 33.05 -14.11
CA ALA A 557 16.07 32.89 -12.67
C ALA A 557 15.18 33.86 -11.89
N VAL A 558 15.10 35.12 -12.33
CA VAL A 558 14.21 36.13 -11.74
C VAL A 558 12.75 35.76 -11.92
N ASP A 559 12.36 35.30 -13.12
CA ASP A 559 11.00 34.80 -13.39
C ASP A 559 10.65 33.62 -12.45
N ILE A 560 11.55 32.63 -12.30
CA ILE A 560 11.35 31.50 -11.37
C ILE A 560 11.21 31.98 -9.93
N LEU A 561 12.06 32.91 -9.48
CA LEU A 561 11.99 33.49 -8.14
C LEU A 561 10.66 34.20 -7.89
N HIS A 562 10.15 34.97 -8.86
CA HIS A 562 8.84 35.58 -8.72
C HIS A 562 7.72 34.54 -8.61
N TYR A 563 7.77 33.46 -9.39
CA TYR A 563 6.79 32.39 -9.31
C TYR A 563 6.80 31.67 -7.96
N ILE A 564 7.97 31.31 -7.44
CA ILE A 564 8.04 30.61 -6.15
C ILE A 564 7.64 31.54 -4.99
N ILE A 565 8.00 32.82 -5.04
CA ILE A 565 7.60 33.80 -4.02
C ILE A 565 6.08 34.03 -4.04
N ASN A 566 5.54 34.40 -5.20
CA ASN A 566 4.11 34.69 -5.36
C ASN A 566 3.28 33.42 -5.12
N GLY A 567 3.80 32.27 -5.57
CA GLY A 567 3.20 30.97 -5.38
C GLY A 567 3.06 30.59 -3.90
N PHE A 568 4.11 30.80 -3.09
CA PHE A 568 4.04 30.52 -1.66
C PHE A 568 2.96 31.33 -0.96
N ILE A 569 2.95 32.64 -1.23
CA ILE A 569 1.99 33.55 -0.61
C ILE A 569 0.57 33.22 -1.08
N GLY A 570 0.40 32.90 -2.37
CA GLY A 570 -0.86 32.43 -2.93
C GLY A 570 -1.36 31.16 -2.23
N LEU A 571 -0.49 30.19 -1.94
CA LEU A 571 -0.86 28.98 -1.20
C LEU A 571 -1.33 29.31 0.22
N ILE A 572 -0.64 30.22 0.93
CA ILE A 572 -1.08 30.67 2.26
C ILE A 572 -2.48 31.26 2.18
N VAL A 573 -2.72 32.19 1.26
CA VAL A 573 -4.02 32.87 1.10
C VAL A 573 -5.11 31.85 0.77
N VAL A 574 -4.85 30.94 -0.18
CA VAL A 574 -5.85 29.92 -0.53
C VAL A 574 -6.15 29.00 0.65
N HIS A 575 -5.13 28.49 1.35
CA HIS A 575 -5.34 27.61 2.50
C HIS A 575 -6.04 28.28 3.67
N HIS A 576 -5.72 29.55 3.94
CA HIS A 576 -6.23 30.29 5.09
C HIS A 576 -7.62 30.89 4.84
N ASP A 577 -7.85 31.48 3.66
CA ASP A 577 -9.03 32.31 3.39
C ASP A 577 -10.09 31.64 2.49
N HIS A 578 -9.74 30.58 1.76
CA HIS A 578 -10.57 30.06 0.66
C HIS A 578 -10.83 28.55 0.67
N LEU A 579 -10.32 27.81 1.65
CA LEU A 579 -10.71 26.42 1.88
C LEU A 579 -11.88 26.34 2.86
N ASP A 580 -12.81 25.40 2.60
CA ASP A 580 -14.00 25.21 3.44
C ASP A 580 -13.64 24.69 4.85
N ASP A 581 -12.57 23.90 4.94
CA ASP A 581 -12.08 23.28 6.17
C ASP A 581 -10.58 23.56 6.36
N ALA A 582 -10.09 23.34 7.58
CA ALA A 582 -8.68 23.51 7.91
C ALA A 582 -7.86 22.30 7.40
N PHE A 583 -7.12 22.51 6.30
CA PHE A 583 -6.15 21.55 5.77
C PHE A 583 -4.71 22.02 6.00
N PRO A 584 -3.80 21.15 6.46
CA PRO A 584 -2.41 21.52 6.66
C PRO A 584 -1.76 21.93 5.34
N LEU A 585 -1.06 23.06 5.33
CA LEU A 585 -0.24 23.47 4.20
C LEU A 585 1.15 22.84 4.34
N LEU A 586 1.53 21.99 3.40
CA LEU A 586 2.86 21.39 3.32
C LEU A 586 3.50 21.83 1.99
N PRO A 587 4.21 22.97 1.96
CA PRO A 587 4.64 23.62 0.71
C PRO A 587 5.44 22.72 -0.23
N TRP A 588 6.26 21.83 0.34
CA TRP A 588 7.08 20.87 -0.41
C TRP A 588 6.27 19.81 -1.17
N LEU A 589 4.98 19.61 -0.86
CA LEU A 589 4.09 18.71 -1.60
C LEU A 589 3.40 19.40 -2.78
N HIS A 590 3.57 20.71 -2.92
CA HIS A 590 3.17 21.48 -4.10
C HIS A 590 4.38 21.63 -5.03
N SER A 591 4.86 20.51 -5.57
CA SER A 591 6.09 20.43 -6.36
C SER A 591 5.97 19.42 -7.52
N THR A 592 6.97 19.38 -8.40
CA THR A 592 7.04 18.37 -9.48
C THR A 592 7.70 17.06 -9.04
N GLU A 593 8.10 16.94 -7.76
CA GLU A 593 8.77 15.75 -7.23
C GLU A 593 7.98 14.46 -7.48
N ALA A 594 6.64 14.52 -7.44
CA ALA A 594 5.79 13.38 -7.77
C ALA A 594 6.06 12.84 -9.19
N CYS A 595 6.22 13.71 -10.17
CA CYS A 595 6.53 13.32 -11.54
C CYS A 595 7.97 12.76 -11.63
N GLU A 596 8.95 13.40 -11.00
CA GLU A 596 10.34 12.94 -10.97
C GLU A 596 10.45 11.53 -10.36
N HIS A 597 9.75 11.27 -9.26
CA HIS A 597 9.69 9.96 -8.62
C HIS A 597 9.07 8.90 -9.52
N VAL A 598 7.95 9.21 -10.20
CA VAL A 598 7.33 8.31 -11.18
C VAL A 598 8.33 7.97 -12.30
N PHE A 599 9.07 8.95 -12.80
CA PHE A 599 10.08 8.75 -13.83
C PHE A 599 11.31 7.96 -13.34
N GLY A 600 11.74 8.18 -12.09
CA GLY A 600 12.80 7.40 -11.46
C GLY A 600 12.42 5.92 -11.35
N GLU A 601 11.21 5.64 -10.87
CA GLU A 601 10.70 4.28 -10.77
C GLU A 601 10.46 3.63 -12.14
N ALA A 602 10.00 4.39 -13.14
CA ALA A 602 9.89 3.93 -14.52
C ALA A 602 11.24 3.45 -15.07
N ARG A 603 12.30 4.22 -14.87
CA ARG A 603 13.66 3.87 -15.29
C ARG A 603 14.24 2.67 -14.57
N CYS A 604 13.79 2.40 -13.35
CA CYS A 604 14.16 1.17 -12.63
C CYS A 604 13.49 -0.08 -13.23
N VAL A 605 12.32 0.07 -13.87
CA VAL A 605 11.64 -1.04 -14.57
C VAL A 605 12.23 -1.23 -15.96
N VAL A 606 12.31 -0.17 -16.76
CA VAL A 606 12.93 -0.14 -18.09
C VAL A 606 13.72 1.15 -18.23
N LYS A 607 15.04 1.06 -18.38
CA LYS A 607 15.93 2.25 -18.40
C LYS A 607 15.58 3.23 -19.52
N ASP A 608 15.47 2.72 -20.74
CA ASP A 608 15.15 3.49 -21.95
C ASP A 608 13.81 2.99 -22.49
N PHE A 609 12.71 3.51 -21.95
CA PHE A 609 11.36 3.02 -22.24
C PHE A 609 10.70 3.75 -23.42
N THR A 610 9.84 3.02 -24.12
CA THR A 610 8.97 3.57 -25.17
C THR A 610 7.65 4.08 -24.57
N MET A 611 6.83 4.79 -25.34
CA MET A 611 5.51 5.21 -24.87
C MET A 611 4.63 4.01 -24.46
N LEU A 612 4.68 2.92 -25.23
CA LEU A 612 3.92 1.71 -24.92
C LEU A 612 4.40 1.04 -23.64
N ASP A 613 5.72 1.00 -23.41
CA ASP A 613 6.28 0.49 -22.16
C ASP A 613 5.78 1.30 -20.97
N PHE A 614 5.76 2.63 -21.08
CA PHE A 614 5.26 3.52 -20.02
C PHE A 614 3.80 3.20 -19.67
N LEU A 615 2.91 3.10 -20.67
CA LEU A 615 1.50 2.76 -20.46
C LEU A 615 1.32 1.39 -19.77
N HIS A 616 2.14 0.41 -20.12
CA HIS A 616 2.10 -0.92 -19.50
C HIS A 616 2.67 -0.98 -18.09
N MET A 617 3.61 -0.09 -17.75
CA MET A 617 4.20 -0.06 -16.41
C MET A 617 3.38 0.74 -15.40
N VAL A 618 2.44 1.62 -15.81
CA VAL A 618 1.64 2.43 -14.86
C VAL A 618 1.07 1.62 -13.69
N PRO A 619 0.42 0.45 -13.88
CA PRO A 619 -0.08 -0.35 -12.75
C PRO A 619 1.03 -0.80 -11.78
N LYS A 620 2.23 -1.08 -12.28
CA LYS A 620 3.41 -1.42 -11.46
C LYS A 620 3.97 -0.17 -10.77
N LEU A 621 3.99 0.96 -11.46
CA LEU A 621 4.45 2.23 -10.90
C LEU A 621 3.58 2.64 -9.73
N GLN A 622 2.26 2.55 -9.86
CA GLN A 622 1.29 2.83 -8.78
C GLN A 622 1.52 2.00 -7.50
N VAL A 623 2.22 0.86 -7.60
CA VAL A 623 2.63 0.06 -6.43
C VAL A 623 4.01 0.48 -5.93
N ARG A 624 4.96 0.74 -6.84
CA ARG A 624 6.34 1.10 -6.49
C ARG A 624 6.49 2.49 -5.88
N ILE A 625 5.59 3.42 -6.21
CA ILE A 625 5.58 4.78 -5.68
C ILE A 625 4.82 4.93 -4.35
N ARG A 626 4.30 3.81 -3.78
CA ARG A 626 3.69 3.76 -2.44
C ARG A 626 4.74 3.67 -1.34
#